data_AF-A0A7S0W0X4-F1
#
_entry.id   AF-A0A7S0W0X4-F1
#
_cell.length_a   1.000
_cell.length_b   1.000
_cell.length_c   1.000
_cell.angle_alpha   90.00
_cell.angle_beta   90.00
_cell.angle_gamma   90.00
#
_symmetry.space_group_name_H-M   'P 1'
#
loop_
_entity.id
_entity.type
_entity.pdbx_description
1 polymer ?
#
loop_
_entity_poly.entity_id
_entity_poly.type
_entity_poly.pdbx_seq_one_letter_code
_entity_poly.pdbx_strand_id
1 'polypeptide(L)'
;GNPIENPRQCPLCKEGELSMKLGRFGAFVGCSRHPECKFTRQFSADGDAAAAINPDGNELGLHPDTGEMIYLKTGRFGPYVEMANGEKPKRASLTKAEKENPQDITLDRAVELLMLPREVGKHPEANE
;
A
#
# COMPACT_ATOMS: atom_id res chain seq x y z
N GLY A 1 -13.12 4.72 -23.95
CA GLY A 1 -13.52 4.53 -22.55
C GLY A 1 -13.65 5.89 -21.90
N ASN A 2 -14.75 6.16 -21.21
CA ASN A 2 -15.16 7.51 -20.81
C ASN A 2 -14.10 8.27 -19.99
N PRO A 3 -13.77 9.52 -20.37
CA PRO A 3 -13.04 10.43 -19.50
C PRO A 3 -13.90 10.70 -18.27
N ILE A 4 -13.30 10.71 -17.08
CA ILE A 4 -14.00 11.02 -15.83
C ILE A 4 -14.38 12.51 -15.89
N GLU A 5 -15.56 12.81 -16.42
CA GLU A 5 -16.10 14.17 -16.60
C GLU A 5 -16.33 14.90 -15.27
N ASN A 6 -16.50 14.14 -14.18
CA ASN A 6 -16.65 14.67 -12.83
C ASN A 6 -15.60 14.06 -11.88
N PRO A 7 -14.55 14.80 -11.49
CA PRO A 7 -13.49 14.29 -10.61
C PRO A 7 -13.97 13.96 -9.20
N ARG A 8 -15.20 14.37 -8.82
CA ARG A 8 -15.84 14.01 -7.56
C ARG A 8 -16.69 12.76 -7.66
N GLN A 9 -16.91 12.18 -8.83
CA GLN A 9 -17.73 10.98 -8.93
C GLN A 9 -16.99 9.76 -8.39
N CYS A 10 -17.68 8.95 -7.58
CA CYS A 10 -17.13 7.74 -7.02
C CYS A 10 -16.83 6.72 -8.14
N PRO A 11 -15.59 6.21 -8.26
CA PRO A 11 -15.24 5.26 -9.33
C PRO A 11 -15.84 3.86 -9.11
N LEU A 12 -16.18 3.52 -7.85
CA LEU A 12 -16.72 2.21 -7.51
C LEU A 12 -18.20 2.06 -7.89
N CYS A 13 -19.05 2.99 -7.43
CA CYS A 13 -20.50 2.91 -7.67
C CYS A 13 -21.00 3.83 -8.79
N LYS A 14 -20.21 4.82 -9.22
CA LYS A 14 -20.57 5.83 -10.24
C LYS A 14 -21.81 6.68 -9.95
N GLU A 15 -22.54 6.40 -8.87
CA GLU A 15 -23.73 7.13 -8.44
C GLU A 15 -23.45 8.07 -7.26
N GLY A 16 -22.46 7.75 -6.42
CA GLY A 16 -22.07 8.54 -5.26
C GLY A 16 -20.96 9.54 -5.57
N GLU A 17 -20.77 10.50 -4.66
CA GLU A 17 -19.71 11.52 -4.75
C GLU A 17 -18.64 11.29 -3.69
N LEU A 18 -17.40 11.65 -4.02
CA LEU A 18 -16.24 11.58 -3.18
C LEU A 18 -16.20 12.80 -2.24
N SER A 19 -16.17 12.54 -0.94
CA SER A 19 -16.08 13.58 0.10
C SER A 19 -14.88 13.33 1.01
N MET A 20 -14.11 14.38 1.28
CA MET A 20 -13.02 14.34 2.26
C MET A 20 -13.58 14.32 3.69
N LYS A 21 -13.03 13.44 4.53
CA LYS A 21 -13.38 13.24 5.94
C LYS A 21 -12.10 13.05 6.75
N LEU A 22 -12.15 13.33 8.05
CA LEU A 22 -11.05 13.07 8.98
C LEU A 22 -11.37 11.82 9.79
N GLY A 23 -10.46 10.84 9.80
CA GLY A 23 -10.59 9.62 10.58
C GLY A 23 -9.43 9.42 11.54
N ARG A 24 -9.50 8.33 12.34
CA ARG A 24 -8.42 7.90 13.26
C ARG A 24 -7.04 7.84 12.61
N PHE A 25 -6.99 7.48 11.33
CA PHE A 25 -5.75 7.28 10.57
C PHE A 25 -5.41 8.46 9.65
N GLY A 26 -6.03 9.62 9.87
CA GLY A 26 -5.82 10.82 9.07
C GLY A 26 -6.95 11.15 8.10
N ALA A 27 -6.71 12.12 7.22
CA ALA A 27 -7.68 12.54 6.22
C ALA A 27 -7.87 11.45 5.16
N PHE A 28 -9.11 11.20 4.77
CA PHE A 28 -9.46 10.24 3.75
C PHE A 28 -10.61 10.76 2.90
N VAL A 29 -10.68 10.32 1.65
CA VAL A 29 -11.80 10.55 0.74
C VAL A 29 -12.68 9.31 0.77
N GLY A 30 -13.98 9.48 1.01
CA GLY A 30 -14.95 8.38 1.02
C GLY A 30 -16.19 8.72 0.21
N CYS A 31 -16.85 7.70 -0.32
CA CYS A 31 -18.12 7.85 -1.03
C CYS A 31 -19.23 8.38 -0.11
N SER A 32 -20.09 9.27 -0.63
CA SER A 32 -21.24 9.84 0.08
C SER A 32 -22.30 8.80 0.42
N ARG A 33 -22.45 7.76 -0.41
CA ARG A 33 -23.36 6.63 -0.21
C ARG A 33 -22.88 5.57 0.78
N HIS A 34 -21.99 5.90 1.72
CA HIS A 34 -21.70 4.97 2.81
C HIS A 34 -22.95 4.80 3.68
N PRO A 35 -23.36 3.57 4.08
CA PRO A 35 -22.64 2.30 4.01
C PRO A 35 -22.84 1.46 2.74
N GLU A 36 -23.75 1.84 1.84
CA GLU A 36 -24.06 1.13 0.59
C GLU A 36 -22.86 1.02 -0.37
N CYS A 37 -21.96 2.02 -0.34
CA CYS A 37 -20.71 2.02 -1.08
C CYS A 37 -19.53 2.26 -0.14
N LYS A 38 -18.65 1.26 -0.01
CA LYS A 38 -17.50 1.25 0.90
C LYS A 38 -16.21 1.86 0.31
N PHE A 39 -16.28 2.52 -0.85
CA PHE A 39 -15.11 3.16 -1.45
C PHE A 39 -14.54 4.23 -0.52
N THR A 40 -13.28 4.03 -0.10
CA THR A 40 -12.48 4.99 0.65
C THR A 40 -11.04 4.98 0.12
N ARG A 41 -10.37 6.13 0.16
CA ARG A 41 -8.95 6.28 -0.14
C ARG A 41 -8.32 7.28 0.81
N GLN A 42 -7.12 7.02 1.32
CA GLN A 42 -6.43 7.97 2.18
C GLN A 42 -6.03 9.22 1.37
N PHE A 43 -6.08 10.39 2.00
CA PHE A 43 -5.66 11.65 1.41
C PHE A 43 -4.29 12.01 1.98
N SER A 44 -3.23 11.66 1.26
CA SER A 44 -1.87 12.08 1.59
C SER A 44 -1.64 13.46 0.98
N ALA A 45 -1.22 14.44 1.79
CA ALA A 45 -0.86 15.78 1.33
C ALA A 45 0.46 15.81 0.52
N ASP A 46 1.16 14.68 0.45
CA ASP A 46 2.34 14.49 -0.38
C ASP A 46 2.07 13.31 -1.32
N GLY A 47 2.21 13.55 -2.62
CA GLY A 47 2.00 12.58 -3.70
C GLY A 47 3.03 11.45 -3.70
N ASP A 48 3.05 10.65 -2.65
CA ASP A 48 3.88 9.46 -2.55
C ASP A 48 3.13 8.27 -3.16
N ALA A 49 3.75 7.61 -4.13
CA ALA A 49 3.22 6.49 -4.89
C ALA A 49 2.77 5.30 -4.01
N ALA A 50 3.13 5.29 -2.72
CA ALA A 50 2.67 4.34 -1.73
C ALA A 50 1.19 4.50 -1.31
N ALA A 51 0.52 5.62 -1.65
CA ALA A 51 -0.90 5.86 -1.34
C ALA A 51 -1.89 5.10 -2.24
N ALA A 52 -1.39 4.43 -3.29
CA ALA A 52 -2.19 3.59 -4.17
C ALA A 52 -2.22 2.11 -3.74
N ILE A 53 -1.47 1.74 -2.69
CA ILE A 53 -1.48 0.39 -2.13
C ILE A 53 -2.63 0.30 -1.12
N ASN A 54 -3.53 -0.66 -1.32
CA ASN A 54 -4.66 -0.89 -0.43
C ASN A 54 -4.15 -1.11 1.02
N PRO A 55 -4.90 -0.66 2.04
CA PRO A 55 -4.53 -0.87 3.45
C PRO A 55 -4.47 -2.36 3.84
N ASP A 56 -5.09 -3.24 3.04
CA ASP A 56 -5.06 -4.70 3.20
C ASP A 56 -3.77 -5.34 2.64
N GLY A 57 -2.99 -4.57 1.86
CA GLY A 57 -1.84 -5.06 1.11
C GLY A 57 -2.23 -5.50 -0.31
N ASN A 58 -1.32 -5.34 -1.26
CA ASN A 58 -1.47 -5.87 -2.62
C ASN A 58 -0.79 -7.26 -2.67
N GLU A 59 -1.54 -8.29 -3.02
CA GLU A 59 -1.03 -9.67 -3.12
C GLU A 59 -0.11 -9.79 -4.34
N LEU A 60 1.15 -10.15 -4.11
CA LEU A 60 2.14 -10.34 -5.19
C LEU A 60 2.18 -11.79 -5.68
N GLY A 61 1.91 -12.76 -4.81
CA GLY A 61 1.87 -14.19 -5.14
C GLY A 61 2.57 -15.08 -4.10
N LEU A 62 2.75 -16.36 -4.42
CA LEU A 62 3.42 -17.34 -3.56
C LEU A 62 4.92 -17.36 -3.84
N HIS A 63 5.72 -17.35 -2.78
CA HIS A 63 7.15 -17.49 -2.84
C HIS A 63 7.53 -18.87 -3.43
N PRO A 64 8.41 -18.95 -4.46
CA PRO A 64 8.71 -20.20 -5.17
C PRO A 64 9.41 -21.25 -4.30
N ASP A 65 10.25 -20.83 -3.36
CA ASP A 65 10.96 -21.73 -2.43
C ASP A 65 10.13 -22.14 -1.20
N THR A 66 9.52 -21.16 -0.50
CA THR A 66 8.82 -21.41 0.77
C THR A 66 7.32 -21.70 0.61
N GLY A 67 6.73 -21.42 -0.56
CA GLY A 67 5.28 -21.55 -0.80
C GLY A 67 4.42 -20.52 -0.06
N GLU A 68 5.03 -19.47 0.51
CA GLU A 68 4.34 -18.48 1.33
C GLU A 68 3.80 -17.31 0.51
N MET A 69 2.63 -16.78 0.89
CA MET A 69 2.08 -15.61 0.22
C MET A 69 2.87 -14.34 0.56
N ILE A 70 3.16 -13.54 -0.46
CA ILE A 70 3.88 -12.27 -0.35
C ILE A 70 2.91 -11.11 -0.60
N TYR A 71 2.94 -10.13 0.29
CA TYR A 71 2.12 -8.93 0.24
C TYR A 71 2.99 -7.69 0.09
N LEU A 72 2.57 -6.76 -0.75
CA LEU A 72 3.08 -5.39 -0.78
C LEU A 72 2.20 -4.51 0.11
N LYS A 73 2.77 -3.95 1.17
CA LYS A 73 2.10 -3.09 2.15
C LYS A 73 2.79 -1.74 2.23
N THR A 74 2.09 -0.75 2.79
CA THR A 74 2.64 0.58 3.07
C THR A 74 2.73 0.80 4.57
N GLY A 75 3.91 1.18 5.07
CA GLY A 75 4.15 1.45 6.49
C GLY A 75 4.78 2.82 6.72
N ARG A 76 5.12 3.13 7.98
CA ARG A 76 5.71 4.43 8.38
C ARG A 76 7.03 4.80 7.68
N PHE A 77 7.73 3.81 7.11
CA PHE A 77 9.01 3.97 6.43
C PHE A 77 8.90 3.90 4.89
N GLY A 78 7.66 3.85 4.39
CA GLY A 78 7.35 3.65 2.98
C GLY A 78 6.89 2.22 2.67
N PRO A 79 6.75 1.90 1.37
CA PRO A 79 6.23 0.62 0.92
C PRO A 79 7.24 -0.51 1.13
N TYR A 80 6.72 -1.69 1.49
CA TYR A 80 7.50 -2.85 1.90
C TYR A 80 6.79 -4.14 1.49
N VAL A 81 7.56 -5.20 1.26
CA VAL A 81 7.04 -6.55 1.02
C VAL A 81 7.09 -7.37 2.31
N GLU A 82 6.09 -8.20 2.54
CA GLU A 82 5.93 -9.03 3.75
C GLU A 82 5.43 -10.42 3.38
N MET A 83 6.05 -11.45 3.93
CA MET A 83 5.58 -12.84 3.79
C MET A 83 4.55 -13.21 4.86
N ALA A 84 3.65 -14.12 4.51
CA ALA A 84 2.54 -14.54 5.34
C ALA A 84 2.93 -15.30 6.63
N ASN A 85 4.08 -16.00 6.73
CA ASN A 85 4.35 -16.80 7.93
C ASN A 85 4.54 -15.98 9.19
N GLY A 86 3.57 -16.15 10.10
CA GLY A 86 3.74 -16.68 11.46
C GLY A 86 4.76 -15.99 12.37
N GLU A 87 4.29 -15.48 13.53
CA GLU A 87 4.98 -14.86 14.69
C GLU A 87 6.06 -13.79 14.42
N LYS A 88 6.94 -13.96 13.41
CA LYS A 88 7.93 -13.01 12.92
C LYS A 88 8.01 -13.07 11.38
N PRO A 89 7.03 -12.51 10.66
CA PRO A 89 7.02 -12.51 9.22
C PRO A 89 8.26 -11.82 8.67
N LYS A 90 8.93 -12.49 7.73
CA LYS A 90 10.01 -11.87 6.95
C LYS A 90 9.40 -10.74 6.14
N ARG A 91 9.97 -9.56 6.30
CA ARG A 91 9.62 -8.36 5.56
C ARG A 91 10.86 -7.84 4.86
N ALA A 92 10.71 -7.02 3.82
CA ALA A 92 11.79 -6.29 3.17
C ALA A 92 11.28 -4.92 2.73
N SER A 93 12.06 -3.87 2.97
CA SER A 93 11.68 -2.52 2.52
C SER A 93 12.08 -2.35 1.06
N LEU A 94 11.27 -1.65 0.28
CA LEU A 94 11.62 -1.32 -1.10
C LEU A 94 12.79 -0.32 -1.16
N THR A 95 13.62 -0.45 -2.20
CA THR A 95 14.71 0.50 -2.48
C THR A 95 14.16 1.83 -2.99
N LYS A 96 15.02 2.87 -3.03
CA LYS A 96 14.61 4.22 -3.43
C LYS A 96 13.94 4.26 -4.81
N ALA A 97 14.45 3.49 -5.78
CA ALA A 97 13.88 3.42 -7.12
C ALA A 97 12.50 2.73 -7.13
N GLU A 98 12.35 1.66 -6.35
CA GLU A 98 11.09 0.92 -6.26
C GLU A 98 10.01 1.69 -5.50
N LYS A 99 10.39 2.60 -4.59
CA LYS A 99 9.45 3.52 -3.92
C LYS A 99 8.79 4.50 -4.89
N GLU A 100 9.41 4.79 -6.04
CA GLU A 100 8.81 5.68 -7.05
C GLU A 100 7.61 5.02 -7.73
N ASN A 101 7.65 3.70 -7.94
CA ASN A 101 6.59 2.93 -8.58
C ASN A 101 6.37 1.58 -7.88
N PRO A 102 5.87 1.57 -6.63
CA PRO A 102 5.79 0.34 -5.85
C PRO A 102 4.73 -0.63 -6.41
N GLN A 103 3.78 -0.14 -7.22
CA GLN A 103 2.78 -0.98 -7.88
C GLN A 103 3.35 -1.87 -8.99
N ASP A 104 4.52 -1.53 -9.53
CA ASP A 104 5.19 -2.30 -10.59
C ASP A 104 6.04 -3.46 -10.00
N ILE A 105 6.11 -3.56 -8.67
CA ILE A 105 6.85 -4.64 -8.01
C ILE A 105 6.26 -5.99 -8.41
N THR A 106 7.16 -6.85 -8.90
CA THR A 106 6.86 -8.23 -9.26
C THR A 106 7.17 -9.18 -8.11
N LEU A 107 6.58 -10.37 -8.18
CA LEU A 107 6.85 -11.46 -7.25
C LEU A 107 8.35 -11.81 -7.16
N ASP A 108 9.01 -11.89 -8.32
CA ASP A 108 10.45 -12.19 -8.43
C ASP A 108 11.31 -11.18 -7.66
N ARG A 109 11.05 -9.87 -7.87
CA ARG A 109 11.72 -8.81 -7.11
C ARG A 109 11.43 -8.87 -5.62
N ALA A 110 10.19 -9.17 -5.24
CA ALA A 110 9.83 -9.29 -3.84
C ALA A 110 10.59 -10.45 -3.16
N VAL A 111 10.76 -11.58 -3.85
CA VAL A 111 11.55 -12.72 -3.38
C VAL A 111 13.01 -12.33 -3.18
N GLU A 112 13.62 -11.63 -4.15
CA GLU A 112 14.99 -11.14 -4.03
C GLU A 112 15.16 -10.21 -2.83
N LEU A 113 14.25 -9.25 -2.63
CA LEU A 113 14.27 -8.33 -1.49
C LEU A 113 14.18 -9.06 -0.15
N LEU A 114 13.43 -10.15 -0.08
CA LEU A 114 13.27 -10.97 1.13
C LEU A 114 14.47 -11.88 1.41
N MET A 115 15.24 -12.23 0.37
CA MET A 115 16.45 -13.05 0.47
C MET A 115 17.72 -12.23 0.66
N LEU A 116 17.74 -10.97 0.22
CA LEU A 116 18.90 -10.09 0.33
C LEU A 116 19.32 -9.94 1.80
N PRO A 117 20.60 -10.18 2.15
CA PRO A 117 21.10 -9.93 3.50
C PRO A 117 20.97 -8.44 3.77
N ARG A 118 20.08 -8.10 4.70
CA ARG A 118 19.84 -6.71 5.06
C ARG A 118 21.08 -6.13 5.71
N GLU A 119 21.73 -5.20 5.01
CA GLU A 119 22.35 -4.08 5.71
C GLU A 119 21.20 -3.29 6.35
N VAL A 120 20.86 -3.69 7.57
CA VAL A 120 20.04 -2.88 8.46
C VAL A 120 20.82 -1.59 8.73
N GLY A 121 20.57 -0.57 7.92
CA GLY A 121 20.99 0.79 8.26
C GLY A 121 20.56 1.07 9.69
N LYS A 122 21.52 1.48 10.53
CA LYS A 122 21.37 1.67 11.98
C LYS A 122 20.04 2.35 12.26
N HIS A 123 19.23 1.69 13.07
CA HIS A 123 17.99 2.20 13.63
C HIS A 123 18.24 3.63 14.15
N PRO A 124 17.66 4.70 13.59
CA PRO A 124 17.64 5.97 14.30
C PRO A 124 16.66 5.80 15.44
N GLU A 125 17.21 5.78 16.64
CA GLU A 125 16.47 5.91 17.88
C GLU A 125 15.81 7.29 17.89
N ALA A 126 14.49 7.34 17.69
CA ALA A 126 13.70 8.45 18.24
C ALA A 126 13.51 8.08 19.72
N ASN A 127 14.24 8.63 20.70
CA ASN A 127 14.16 10.00 21.24
C ASN A 127 12.70 10.48 21.25
N GLU A 128 11.99 10.64 22.36
CA GLU A 128 12.29 10.69 23.80
C GLU A 128 11.13 10.07 24.60
#